data_AF-C5C5Z4-F1
#
_entry.id   AF-C5C5Z4-F1
#
_cell.length_a   1.000
_cell.length_b   1.000
_cell.length_c   1.000
_cell.angle_alpha   90.00
_cell.angle_beta   90.00
_cell.angle_gamma   90.00
#
_symmetry.space_group_name_H-M   'P 1'
#
loop_
_entity.id
_entity.type
_entity.pdbx_description
1 polymer ?
#
loop_
_entity_poly.entity_id
_entity_poly.type
_entity_poly.pdbx_seq_one_letter_code
_entity_poly.pdbx_strand_id
1 'polypeptide(L)'
;MTKYLLGVTFESGPDTTPMEEWTPEEIQAHLDYYGTLTEELVASGELVSGTLLTGPDLARTVRSDGVAAPVVTDGPFGEFKEWLAGYQIVDVESEERAIEIAAKVSAVPGRGGIATQQPVHVRRIMDDGPSDADEMTHYATTGEPR
;
A
#
# COMPACT_ATOMS: atom_id res chain seq x y z
N MET A 1 9.75 -12.40 -13.53
CA MET A 1 8.47 -11.82 -13.09
C MET A 1 8.75 -10.37 -12.70
N THR A 2 7.72 -9.53 -12.72
CA THR A 2 7.84 -8.10 -12.43
C THR A 2 7.21 -7.82 -11.06
N LYS A 3 7.91 -7.07 -10.23
CA LYS A 3 7.43 -6.74 -8.88
C LYS A 3 6.53 -5.52 -8.90
N TYR A 4 5.44 -5.57 -8.16
CA TYR A 4 4.51 -4.47 -7.96
C TYR A 4 4.23 -4.26 -6.48
N LEU A 5 4.19 -2.99 -6.07
CA LEU A 5 3.64 -2.53 -4.81
C LEU A 5 2.13 -2.36 -4.98
N LEU A 6 1.35 -2.97 -4.09
CA LEU A 6 -0.07 -2.72 -3.89
C LEU A 6 -0.23 -1.95 -2.56
N GLY A 7 -0.38 -0.63 -2.65
CA GLY A 7 -0.47 0.25 -1.49
C GLY A 7 -1.91 0.58 -1.10
N VAL A 8 -2.24 0.42 0.18
CA VAL A 8 -3.53 0.80 0.76
C VAL A 8 -3.31 2.00 1.69
N THR A 9 -4.08 3.07 1.50
CA THR A 9 -4.03 4.28 2.34
C THR A 9 -5.14 4.27 3.39
N PHE A 10 -5.16 5.27 4.28
CA PHE A 10 -6.28 5.53 5.19
C PHE A 10 -7.49 6.18 4.48
N GLU A 11 -7.48 6.30 3.15
CA GLU A 11 -8.64 6.74 2.39
C GLU A 11 -9.72 5.64 2.39
N SER A 12 -10.91 5.98 2.88
CA SER A 12 -12.07 5.10 2.82
C SER A 12 -12.62 5.02 1.39
N GLY A 13 -13.27 3.90 1.07
CA GLY A 13 -14.17 3.84 -0.08
C GLY A 13 -15.49 4.60 0.17
N PRO A 14 -16.57 4.26 -0.55
CA PRO A 14 -17.86 4.95 -0.44
C PRO A 14 -18.49 4.92 0.96
N ASP A 15 -18.26 3.85 1.72
CA ASP A 15 -18.63 3.79 3.14
C ASP A 15 -17.47 4.36 3.97
N THR A 16 -17.69 5.56 4.53
CA THR A 16 -16.71 6.28 5.36
C THR A 16 -16.91 5.99 6.85
N THR A 17 -17.76 5.05 7.24
CA THR A 17 -17.96 4.69 8.65
C THR A 17 -16.68 4.06 9.21
N PRO A 18 -16.12 4.63 10.31
CA PRO A 18 -14.86 4.17 10.86
C PRO A 18 -14.98 2.76 11.45
N MET A 19 -13.88 2.01 11.45
CA MET A 19 -13.88 0.58 11.81
C MET A 19 -14.28 0.33 13.27
N GLU A 20 -14.13 1.33 14.16
CA GLU A 20 -14.61 1.26 15.55
C GLU A 20 -16.13 1.12 15.68
N GLU A 21 -16.87 1.48 14.63
CA GLU A 21 -18.33 1.35 14.56
C GLU A 21 -18.79 0.06 13.87
N TRP A 22 -17.87 -0.81 13.45
CA TRP A 22 -18.19 -2.09 12.82
C TRP A 22 -18.49 -3.15 13.88
N THR A 23 -19.29 -4.16 13.52
CA THR A 23 -19.49 -5.30 14.42
C THR A 23 -18.26 -6.21 14.44
N PRO A 24 -18.04 -6.97 15.53
CA PRO A 24 -16.97 -7.97 15.57
C PRO A 24 -17.02 -8.97 14.41
N GLU A 25 -18.22 -9.36 13.97
CA GLU A 25 -18.40 -10.27 12.84
C GLU A 25 -17.98 -9.64 11.50
N GLU A 26 -18.27 -8.36 11.29
CA GLU A 26 -17.82 -7.62 10.09
C GLU A 26 -16.29 -7.51 10.06
N ILE A 27 -15.68 -7.18 11.20
CA ILE A 27 -14.21 -7.13 11.34
C ILE A 27 -13.61 -8.52 11.09
N GLN A 28 -14.18 -9.58 11.65
CA GLN A 28 -13.68 -10.94 11.43
C GLN A 28 -13.77 -11.35 9.96
N ALA A 29 -14.89 -11.09 9.29
CA ALA A 29 -15.05 -11.40 7.87
C ALA A 29 -14.04 -10.64 6.98
N HIS A 30 -13.75 -9.38 7.32
CA HIS A 30 -12.72 -8.58 6.67
C HIS A 30 -11.33 -9.20 6.82
N LEU A 31 -10.97 -9.61 8.04
CA LEU A 31 -9.69 -10.26 8.34
C LEU A 31 -9.56 -11.63 7.67
N ASP A 32 -10.61 -12.45 7.71
CA ASP A 32 -10.63 -13.80 7.12
C ASP A 32 -10.44 -13.74 5.60
N TYR A 33 -11.06 -12.75 4.94
CA TYR A 33 -10.86 -12.53 3.51
C TYR A 33 -9.40 -12.19 3.20
N TYR A 34 -8.79 -11.26 3.94
CA TYR A 34 -7.37 -10.94 3.79
C TYR A 34 -6.46 -12.14 4.05
N GLY A 35 -6.77 -12.94 5.06
CA GLY A 35 -6.06 -14.19 5.37
C GLY A 35 -6.10 -15.16 4.21
N THR A 36 -7.29 -15.43 3.68
CA THR A 36 -7.50 -16.31 2.52
C THR A 36 -6.75 -15.82 1.29
N LEU A 37 -6.85 -14.52 0.95
CA LEU A 37 -6.13 -13.94 -0.17
C LEU A 37 -4.61 -14.05 0.01
N THR A 38 -4.12 -13.82 1.22
CA THR A 38 -2.70 -13.95 1.54
C THR A 38 -2.22 -15.40 1.36
N GLU A 39 -2.99 -16.38 1.85
CA GLU A 39 -2.68 -17.80 1.68
C GLU A 39 -2.66 -18.21 0.20
N GLU A 40 -3.62 -17.74 -0.61
CA GLU A 40 -3.65 -17.97 -2.05
C GLU A 40 -2.37 -17.46 -2.74
N LEU A 41 -1.96 -16.22 -2.45
CA LEU A 41 -0.80 -15.58 -3.08
C LEU A 41 0.53 -16.18 -2.59
N VAL A 42 0.60 -16.65 -1.35
CA VAL A 42 1.76 -17.40 -0.85
C VAL A 42 1.84 -18.74 -1.55
N ALA A 43 0.72 -19.46 -1.68
CA ALA A 43 0.68 -20.77 -2.31
C ALA A 43 1.02 -20.71 -3.82
N SER A 44 0.66 -19.63 -4.52
CA SER A 44 1.05 -19.40 -5.91
C SER A 44 2.50 -18.91 -6.06
N GLY A 45 3.13 -18.47 -4.98
CA GLY A 45 4.47 -17.85 -5.01
C GLY A 45 4.47 -16.41 -5.49
N GLU A 46 3.29 -15.78 -5.64
CA GLU A 46 3.14 -14.41 -6.10
C GLU A 46 3.38 -13.39 -4.98
N LEU A 47 3.19 -13.75 -3.70
CA LEU A 47 3.44 -12.83 -2.58
C LEU A 47 4.92 -12.78 -2.20
N VAL A 48 5.53 -11.59 -2.31
CA VAL A 48 6.89 -11.32 -1.82
C VAL A 48 6.86 -10.88 -0.36
N SER A 49 5.98 -9.94 -0.01
CA SER A 49 5.84 -9.45 1.37
C SER A 49 4.51 -8.71 1.55
N GLY A 50 4.01 -8.64 2.78
CA GLY A 50 2.88 -7.78 3.15
C GLY A 50 3.09 -7.19 4.54
N THR A 51 2.66 -5.95 4.78
CA THR A 51 2.85 -5.27 6.06
C THR A 51 1.73 -4.28 6.34
N LEU A 52 1.20 -4.32 7.57
CA LEU A 52 0.32 -3.30 8.13
C LEU A 52 1.16 -2.25 8.88
N LEU A 53 0.78 -0.98 8.76
CA LEU A 53 1.48 0.14 9.37
C LEU A 53 0.65 0.73 10.51
N THR A 54 1.34 1.39 11.44
CA THR A 54 0.70 2.15 12.51
C THR A 54 -0.05 3.36 11.95
N GLY A 55 -1.07 3.83 12.68
CA GLY A 55 -1.82 5.04 12.31
C GLY A 55 -0.95 6.31 12.19
N PRO A 56 -1.42 7.34 11.45
CA PRO A 56 -0.62 8.53 11.15
C PRO A 56 -0.13 9.32 12.37
N ASP A 57 -0.86 9.26 13.49
CA ASP A 57 -0.49 9.94 14.74
C ASP A 57 0.81 9.38 15.37
N LEU A 58 1.16 8.13 15.04
CA LEU A 58 2.38 7.49 15.50
C LEU A 58 3.54 7.67 14.51
N ALA A 59 3.29 8.21 13.32
CA ALA A 59 4.32 8.47 12.33
C ALA A 59 5.17 9.70 12.71
N ARG A 60 6.40 9.74 12.19
CA ARG A 60 7.36 10.83 12.34
C ARG A 60 7.96 11.18 10.99
N THR A 61 8.03 12.47 10.67
CA THR A 61 8.77 12.95 9.49
C THR A 61 10.12 13.46 9.95
N VAL A 62 11.19 12.98 9.31
CA VAL A 62 12.56 13.36 9.62
C VAL A 62 13.17 14.08 8.43
N ARG A 63 13.73 15.28 8.66
CA ARG A 63 14.50 16.04 7.65
C ARG A 63 15.89 16.33 8.20
N SER A 64 16.92 16.22 7.36
CA SER A 64 18.30 16.51 7.73
C SER A 64 19.07 17.10 6.54
N ASP A 65 20.00 18.00 6.83
CA ASP A 65 20.98 18.54 5.88
C ASP A 65 22.30 17.75 5.91
N GLY A 66 22.40 16.71 6.74
CA GLY A 66 23.61 15.91 6.94
C GLY A 66 24.72 16.59 7.77
N VAL A 67 24.48 17.81 8.28
CA VAL A 67 25.47 18.59 9.04
C VAL A 67 24.98 18.83 10.47
N ALA A 68 23.73 19.25 10.63
CA ALA A 68 23.10 19.50 11.92
C ALA A 68 22.26 18.31 12.39
N ALA A 69 21.80 18.38 13.64
CA ALA A 69 20.82 17.45 14.17
C ALA A 69 19.55 17.45 13.28
N PRO A 70 18.93 16.28 13.04
CA PRO A 70 17.74 16.21 12.21
C PRO A 70 16.57 16.96 12.85
N VAL A 71 15.77 17.60 12.01
CA VAL A 71 14.47 18.15 12.39
C VAL A 71 13.44 17.02 12.33
N VAL A 72 12.89 16.66 13.48
CA VAL A 72 11.81 15.66 13.60
C VAL A 72 10.49 16.38 13.80
N THR A 73 9.49 16.03 13.01
CA THR A 73 8.13 16.52 13.14
C THR A 73 7.19 15.37 13.49
N ASP A 74 6.49 15.52 14.61
CA ASP A 74 5.44 14.59 15.06
C ASP A 74 4.15 14.79 14.25
N GLY A 75 3.32 13.75 14.13
CA GLY A 75 1.95 13.88 13.63
C GLY A 75 1.05 14.66 14.61
N PRO A 76 -0.14 15.12 14.18
CA PRO A 76 -0.82 14.84 12.91
C PRO A 76 -0.36 15.76 11.76
N PHE A 77 0.08 15.18 10.64
CA PHE A 77 0.37 15.86 9.36
C PHE A 77 -0.90 16.15 8.51
N GLY A 78 -1.44 17.37 8.52
CA GLY A 78 -2.41 17.84 7.49
C GLY A 78 -3.59 16.90 7.16
N GLU A 79 -4.14 16.93 5.94
CA GLU A 79 -5.14 15.94 5.51
C GLU A 79 -4.49 14.54 5.34
N PHE A 80 -5.00 13.53 6.06
CA PHE A 80 -4.38 12.19 6.16
C PHE A 80 -4.72 11.20 5.04
N LYS A 81 -5.51 11.60 4.05
CA LYS A 81 -6.11 10.66 3.09
C LYS A 81 -5.08 9.86 2.30
N GLU A 82 -3.87 10.41 2.12
CA GLU A 82 -2.80 9.77 1.34
C GLU A 82 -1.77 9.01 2.19
N TRP A 83 -1.99 8.86 3.51
CA TRP A 83 -1.07 8.11 4.37
C TRP A 83 -1.25 6.60 4.18
N LEU A 84 -0.13 5.90 3.98
CA LEU A 84 -0.13 4.45 3.79
C LEU A 84 -0.55 3.73 5.08
N ALA A 85 -1.63 2.97 5.01
CA ALA A 85 -2.12 2.10 6.08
C ALA A 85 -1.45 0.71 6.03
N GLY A 86 -1.04 0.28 4.84
CA GLY A 86 -0.35 -0.97 4.62
C GLY A 86 0.01 -1.19 3.16
N TYR A 87 0.76 -2.24 2.88
CA TYR A 87 1.11 -2.60 1.52
C TYR A 87 1.35 -4.10 1.36
N GLN A 88 1.27 -4.54 0.10
CA GLN A 88 1.74 -5.84 -0.36
C GLN A 88 2.75 -5.62 -1.50
N ILE A 89 3.75 -6.49 -1.60
CA ILE A 89 4.62 -6.61 -2.76
C ILE A 89 4.34 -7.95 -3.38
N VAL A 90 4.00 -7.94 -4.67
CA VAL A 90 3.75 -9.14 -5.47
C VAL A 90 4.76 -9.24 -6.60
N ASP A 91 5.17 -10.46 -6.96
CA ASP A 91 6.03 -10.75 -8.12
C ASP A 91 5.22 -11.59 -9.11
N VAL A 92 4.80 -10.97 -10.22
CA VAL A 92 3.80 -11.52 -11.13
C VAL A 92 4.25 -11.44 -12.58
N GLU A 93 3.63 -12.23 -13.45
CA GLU A 93 4.02 -12.29 -14.87
C GLU A 93 3.61 -11.05 -15.67
N SER A 94 2.60 -10.29 -15.23
CA SER A 94 2.10 -9.11 -15.93
C SER A 94 1.46 -8.06 -15.01
N GLU A 95 1.31 -6.84 -15.52
CA GLU A 95 0.64 -5.74 -14.80
C GLU A 95 -0.84 -6.03 -14.58
N GLU A 96 -1.49 -6.65 -15.55
CA GLU A 96 -2.90 -7.05 -15.45
C GLU A 96 -3.12 -7.98 -14.26
N ARG A 97 -2.18 -8.90 -14.00
CA ARG A 97 -2.25 -9.77 -12.83
C ARG A 97 -2.11 -8.98 -11.52
N ALA A 98 -1.22 -7.99 -11.48
CA ALA A 98 -1.12 -7.10 -10.31
C ALA A 98 -2.43 -6.33 -10.07
N ILE A 99 -3.08 -5.85 -11.15
CA ILE A 99 -4.37 -5.16 -11.09
C ILE A 99 -5.49 -6.10 -10.60
N GLU A 100 -5.52 -7.36 -11.04
CA GLU A 100 -6.48 -8.35 -10.54
C GLU A 100 -6.35 -8.56 -9.02
N ILE A 101 -5.11 -8.69 -8.53
CA ILE A 101 -4.85 -8.86 -7.10
C ILE A 101 -5.27 -7.59 -6.35
N ALA A 102 -4.92 -6.41 -6.86
CA ALA A 102 -5.32 -5.13 -6.29
C ALA A 102 -6.85 -4.97 -6.24
N ALA A 103 -7.58 -5.47 -7.24
CA ALA A 103 -9.04 -5.46 -7.26
C ALA A 103 -9.62 -6.34 -6.14
N LYS A 104 -9.01 -7.50 -5.84
CA LYS A 104 -9.42 -8.32 -4.68
C LYS A 104 -9.18 -7.59 -3.35
N VAL A 105 -8.04 -6.93 -3.21
CA VAL A 105 -7.74 -6.08 -2.03
C VAL A 105 -8.76 -4.94 -1.91
N SER A 106 -9.05 -4.25 -3.01
CA SER A 106 -10.05 -3.18 -3.06
C SER A 106 -11.45 -3.66 -2.68
N ALA A 107 -11.79 -4.91 -3.03
CA ALA A 107 -13.10 -5.51 -2.82
C ALA A 107 -13.26 -6.25 -1.48
N VAL A 108 -12.31 -6.12 -0.56
CA VAL A 108 -12.39 -6.73 0.77
C VAL A 108 -13.73 -6.39 1.45
N PRO A 109 -14.39 -7.34 2.14
CA PRO A 109 -15.68 -7.10 2.77
C PRO A 109 -15.60 -6.03 3.86
N GLY A 110 -16.50 -5.06 3.80
CA GLY A 110 -16.76 -4.07 4.85
C GLY A 110 -18.08 -4.35 5.56
N ARG A 111 -18.70 -3.27 6.06
CA ARG A 111 -19.99 -3.34 6.77
C ARG A 111 -21.07 -4.00 5.93
N GLY A 112 -21.89 -4.83 6.57
CA GLY A 112 -22.93 -5.63 5.91
C GLY A 112 -22.40 -6.62 4.87
N GLY A 113 -21.11 -6.92 4.86
CA GLY A 113 -20.46 -7.75 3.84
C GLY A 113 -20.32 -7.09 2.47
N ILE A 114 -20.51 -5.76 2.39
CA ILE A 114 -20.39 -5.00 1.15
C ILE A 114 -18.91 -4.70 0.90
N ALA A 115 -18.44 -4.88 -0.34
CA ALA A 115 -17.07 -4.56 -0.72
C ALA A 115 -16.70 -3.11 -0.34
N THR A 116 -15.58 -2.94 0.36
CA THR A 116 -15.09 -1.64 0.83
C THR A 116 -14.82 -0.67 -0.31
N GLN A 117 -14.44 -1.17 -1.49
CA GLN A 117 -14.03 -0.35 -2.64
C GLN A 117 -12.93 0.65 -2.25
N GLN A 118 -12.03 0.24 -1.36
CA GLN A 118 -10.91 1.06 -0.94
C GLN A 118 -9.96 1.28 -2.14
N PRO A 119 -9.45 2.51 -2.35
CA PRO A 119 -8.43 2.75 -3.37
C PRO A 119 -7.17 1.93 -3.09
N VAL A 120 -6.62 1.30 -4.13
CA VAL A 120 -5.36 0.55 -4.05
C VAL A 120 -4.40 1.09 -5.11
N HIS A 121 -3.23 1.55 -4.68
CA HIS A 121 -2.18 2.01 -5.57
C HIS A 121 -1.41 0.80 -6.14
N VAL A 122 -1.50 0.58 -7.44
CA VAL A 122 -0.68 -0.42 -8.15
C VAL A 122 0.53 0.29 -8.74
N ARG A 123 1.74 -0.05 -8.30
CA ARG A 123 2.97 0.61 -8.77
C ARG A 123 4.07 -0.40 -9.03
N ARG A 124 4.63 -0.39 -10.23
CA ARG A 124 5.82 -1.20 -10.54
C ARG A 124 6.98 -0.83 -9.62
N ILE A 125 7.65 -1.85 -9.08
CA ILE A 125 8.92 -1.72 -8.37
C ILE A 125 10.04 -1.89 -9.40
N MET A 126 10.98 -0.94 -9.44
CA MET A 126 12.15 -1.04 -10.28
C MET A 126 13.09 -2.12 -9.74
N ASP A 127 13.63 -2.97 -10.61
CA ASP A 127 14.62 -3.98 -10.20
C ASP A 127 15.95 -3.33 -9.83
N ASP A 128 16.38 -2.35 -10.64
CA ASP A 128 17.54 -1.50 -10.38
C ASP A 128 17.14 -0.02 -10.39
N GLY A 129 17.72 0.76 -9.48
CA GLY A 129 17.58 2.21 -9.48
C GLY A 129 18.62 2.89 -10.38
N PRO A 130 18.40 4.17 -10.75
CA PRO A 130 19.40 4.94 -11.48
C PRO A 130 20.74 4.95 -10.73
N SER A 131 21.79 4.54 -11.43
CA SER A 131 23.14 4.33 -10.88
C SER A 131 24.13 5.43 -11.27
N ASP A 132 23.78 6.23 -12.29
CA ASP A 132 24.56 7.38 -12.75
C ASP A 132 23.70 8.63 -13.02
N ALA A 133 24.36 9.72 -13.41
CA ALA A 133 23.71 11.01 -13.63
C ALA A 133 22.77 11.01 -14.85
N ASP A 134 23.08 10.24 -15.89
CA ASP A 134 22.27 10.18 -17.11
C ASP A 134 21.00 9.36 -16.85
N GLU A 135 21.13 8.23 -16.16
CA GLU A 135 20.01 7.41 -15.69
C GLU A 135 19.12 8.20 -14.72
N MET A 136 19.72 8.93 -13.77
CA MET A 136 18.96 9.78 -12.84
C MET A 136 18.23 10.92 -13.57
N THR A 137 18.86 11.55 -14.57
CA THR A 137 18.23 12.61 -15.35
C THR A 137 17.05 12.09 -16.16
N HIS A 138 17.18 10.89 -16.74
CA HIS A 138 16.08 10.21 -17.42
C HIS A 138 14.92 9.97 -16.45
N TYR A 139 15.17 9.27 -15.34
CA TYR A 139 14.17 8.97 -14.33
C TYR A 139 13.49 10.23 -13.76
N ALA A 140 14.25 11.30 -13.49
CA ALA A 140 13.69 12.55 -12.96
C ALA A 140 12.72 13.22 -13.95
N THR A 141 12.83 12.92 -15.24
CA THR A 141 11.98 13.50 -16.29
C THR A 141 10.81 12.61 -16.65
N THR A 142 11.01 11.29 -16.69
CA THR A 142 10.01 10.31 -17.17
C THR A 142 9.31 9.55 -16.05
N GLY A 143 9.95 9.43 -14.88
CA GLY A 143 9.54 8.51 -13.83
C GLY A 143 9.84 7.04 -14.13
N GLU A 144 10.51 6.75 -15.25
CA GLU A 144 10.81 5.41 -15.73
C GLU A 144 12.32 5.12 -15.61
N PRO A 145 12.72 3.86 -15.35
CA PRO A 145 14.11 3.45 -15.51
C PRO A 145 14.50 3.49 -17.00
N ARG A 146 15.79 3.73 -17.26
CA ARG A 146 16.36 3.75 -18.61
C ARG A 146 16.54 2.34 -19.18
#